data_AF-A0A401GHB3-F1
#
_entry.id   AF-A0A401GHB3-F1
#
_cell.length_a   1.000
_cell.length_b   1.000
_cell.length_c   1.000
_cell.angle_alpha   90.00
_cell.angle_beta   90.00
_cell.angle_gamma   90.00
#
_symmetry.space_group_name_H-M   'P 1'
#
loop_
_entity.id
_entity.type
_entity.pdbx_description
1 polymer ?
#
loop_
_entity_poly.entity_id
_entity_poly.type
_entity_poly.pdbx_seq_one_letter_code
_entity_poly.pdbx_strand_id
1 'polypeptide(L)'
;MPQLPITKHRIQRQYQPSSGRMRFDAECLLTPPPSSARSKFHLIKPQSDVQAGTRQSIASDMHSPGADAAASEPVIPKPDGQVGRPGRGGYTLSNELGRHGWDTTKYDKFLKDIGDLAVRYLELDKTISKQNQTMLDAVYAQATKLYPQLAHYEKSWPVRDVLKTKLGNTTYMTKKDRGKEQEACASVALAVL
;
A
#
# COMPACT_ATOMS: atom_id res chain seq x y z
N MET A 1 -3.84 44.67 15.25
CA MET A 1 -4.42 43.82 14.19
C MET A 1 -5.75 43.28 14.69
N PRO A 2 -6.91 43.74 14.19
CA PRO A 2 -8.20 43.22 14.62
C PRO A 2 -8.43 41.84 13.98
N GLN A 3 -8.86 40.86 14.78
CA GLN A 3 -9.14 39.51 14.31
C GLN A 3 -10.59 39.40 13.86
N LEU A 4 -10.81 38.90 12.64
CA LEU A 4 -12.16 38.68 12.09
C LEU A 4 -12.74 37.37 12.64
N PRO A 5 -14.02 37.35 13.07
CA PRO A 5 -14.65 36.14 13.58
C PRO A 5 -14.94 35.14 12.45
N ILE A 6 -14.49 33.90 12.63
CA ILE A 6 -14.77 32.79 11.72
C ILE A 6 -16.15 32.21 12.04
N THR A 7 -17.12 32.49 11.18
CA THR A 7 -18.48 31.95 11.27
C THR A 7 -18.49 30.48 10.83
N LYS A 8 -18.73 29.57 11.78
CA LYS A 8 -18.87 28.13 11.52
C LYS A 8 -20.28 27.85 10.97
N HIS A 9 -20.44 27.82 9.65
CA HIS A 9 -21.71 27.42 9.05
C HIS A 9 -21.89 25.88 9.15
N ARG A 10 -22.81 25.45 10.01
CA ARG A 10 -23.25 24.04 10.09
C ARG A 10 -24.22 23.77 8.95
N ILE A 11 -23.72 23.17 7.87
CA ILE A 11 -24.56 22.72 6.76
C ILE A 11 -25.34 21.48 7.23
N GLN A 12 -26.61 21.66 7.61
CA GLN A 12 -27.54 20.55 7.75
C GLN A 12 -28.03 20.16 6.36
N ARG A 13 -27.58 19.00 5.86
CA ARG A 13 -28.15 18.38 4.67
C ARG A 13 -29.54 17.87 5.04
N GLN A 14 -30.57 18.61 4.64
CA GLN A 14 -31.94 18.13 4.71
C GLN A 14 -32.12 17.08 3.62
N TYR A 15 -32.23 15.83 4.02
CA TYR A 15 -32.65 14.76 3.13
C TYR A 15 -34.17 14.85 2.99
N GLN A 16 -34.67 14.91 1.75
CA GLN A 16 -36.09 14.75 1.52
C GLN A 16 -36.52 13.38 2.06
N PRO A 17 -37.62 13.29 2.84
CA PRO A 17 -38.12 12.01 3.31
C PRO A 17 -38.45 11.18 2.07
N SER A 18 -37.66 10.14 1.84
CA SER A 18 -37.96 9.14 0.83
C SER A 18 -39.31 8.52 1.18
N SER A 19 -40.36 8.91 0.46
CA SER A 19 -41.70 8.32 0.52
C SER A 19 -41.74 6.90 -0.06
N GLY A 20 -40.59 6.34 -0.41
CA GLY A 20 -40.42 4.91 -0.64
C GLY A 20 -40.66 4.17 0.66
N ARG A 21 -41.84 3.54 0.75
CA ARG A 21 -42.19 2.57 1.81
C ARG A 21 -41.23 1.37 1.72
N MET A 22 -40.01 1.54 2.21
CA MET A 22 -39.10 0.44 2.47
C MET A 22 -39.70 -0.36 3.61
N ARG A 23 -40.34 -1.47 3.26
CA ARG A 23 -40.60 -2.54 4.22
C ARG A 23 -39.26 -3.22 4.44
N PHE A 24 -38.69 -3.02 5.62
CA PHE A 24 -37.70 -3.96 6.11
C PHE A 24 -38.44 -5.25 6.40
N ASP A 25 -38.09 -6.33 5.69
CA ASP A 25 -38.59 -7.65 6.01
C ASP A 25 -38.22 -7.98 7.46
N ALA A 26 -39.16 -8.56 8.20
CA ALA A 26 -39.03 -8.83 9.64
C ALA A 26 -38.05 -9.97 9.97
N GLU A 27 -37.08 -10.26 9.09
CA GLU A 27 -36.09 -11.32 9.26
C GLU A 27 -35.04 -11.00 10.33
N CYS A 28 -34.97 -9.73 10.80
CA CYS A 28 -34.10 -9.32 11.90
C CYS A 28 -34.48 -9.87 13.29
N LEU A 29 -35.56 -10.66 13.43
CA LEU A 29 -35.96 -11.22 14.73
C LEU A 29 -35.36 -12.60 15.03
N LEU A 30 -34.71 -13.25 14.07
CA LEU A 30 -34.13 -14.60 14.25
C LEU A 30 -32.62 -14.61 14.46
N THR A 31 -31.94 -13.49 14.22
CA THR A 31 -30.52 -13.35 14.55
C THR A 31 -30.32 -12.08 15.38
N PRO A 32 -29.90 -12.18 16.65
CA PRO A 32 -29.50 -10.99 17.38
C PRO A 32 -28.36 -10.31 16.60
N PRO A 33 -28.34 -8.96 16.52
CA PRO A 33 -27.20 -8.26 15.93
C PRO A 33 -25.93 -8.74 16.65
N PRO A 34 -24.82 -8.95 15.93
CA PRO A 34 -23.59 -9.37 16.55
C PRO A 34 -23.27 -8.39 17.68
N SER A 35 -23.28 -8.93 18.91
CA SER A 35 -23.03 -8.17 20.12
C SER A 35 -21.75 -7.37 19.93
N SER A 36 -21.79 -6.07 20.25
CA SER A 36 -20.62 -5.18 20.30
C SER A 36 -19.70 -5.54 21.48
N ALA A 37 -19.53 -6.84 21.74
CA ALA A 37 -18.63 -7.39 22.73
C ALA A 37 -17.21 -6.97 22.35
N ARG A 38 -16.81 -5.85 22.94
CA ARG A 38 -15.48 -5.29 22.96
C ARG A 38 -14.53 -6.40 23.37
N SER A 39 -13.83 -6.99 22.41
CA SER A 39 -12.79 -7.97 22.68
C SER A 39 -11.70 -7.27 23.50
N LYS A 40 -11.67 -7.52 24.81
CA LYS A 40 -10.63 -7.03 25.71
C LYS A 40 -9.43 -7.95 25.52
N PHE A 41 -8.47 -7.53 24.72
CA PHE A 41 -7.17 -8.20 24.65
C PHE A 41 -6.48 -8.08 26.01
N HIS A 42 -6.03 -9.20 26.56
CA HIS A 42 -5.25 -9.21 27.78
C HIS A 42 -3.89 -8.56 27.50
N LEU A 43 -3.60 -7.47 28.20
CA LEU A 43 -2.28 -6.86 28.22
C LEU A 43 -1.33 -7.83 28.92
N ILE A 44 -0.45 -8.48 28.16
CA ILE A 44 0.67 -9.25 28.70
C ILE A 44 1.55 -8.24 29.46
N LYS A 45 1.48 -8.29 30.80
CA LYS A 45 2.43 -7.56 31.66
C LYS A 45 3.77 -8.30 31.57
N PRO A 46 4.89 -7.62 31.27
CA PRO A 46 6.20 -8.22 31.48
C PRO A 46 6.39 -8.42 32.99
N GLN A 47 6.52 -9.68 33.42
CA GLN A 47 6.93 -10.00 34.78
C GLN A 47 8.39 -9.54 34.96
N SER A 48 8.55 -8.44 35.67
CA SER A 48 9.76 -8.13 36.40
C SER A 48 9.67 -8.77 37.79
N ASP A 49 10.45 -9.82 38.03
CA ASP A 49 10.84 -10.18 39.40
C ASP A 49 12.35 -10.42 39.42
N VAL A 50 12.98 -9.62 40.28
CA VAL A 50 14.40 -9.57 40.59
C VAL A 50 14.68 -10.58 41.70
N GLN A 51 15.74 -11.39 41.59
CA GLN A 51 16.48 -11.80 42.79
C GLN A 51 17.99 -11.77 42.56
N ALA A 52 18.63 -11.09 43.51
CA ALA A 52 20.03 -10.78 43.58
C ALA A 52 20.86 -11.92 44.20
N GLY A 53 22.12 -12.03 43.75
CA GLY A 53 23.25 -12.37 44.61
C GLY A 53 23.83 -13.78 44.47
N THR A 54 24.94 -13.89 43.73
CA THR A 54 26.22 -14.42 44.23
C THR A 54 27.34 -14.05 43.24
N ARG A 55 28.39 -13.42 43.77
CA ARG A 55 29.62 -13.06 43.06
C ARG A 55 30.43 -14.32 42.80
N GLN A 56 30.85 -14.56 41.56
CA GLN A 56 32.14 -15.18 41.28
C GLN A 56 32.71 -14.65 39.97
N SER A 57 33.80 -13.93 40.14
CA SER A 57 34.69 -13.40 39.13
C SER A 57 35.53 -14.51 38.52
N ILE A 58 35.42 -14.71 37.20
CA ILE A 58 36.52 -15.20 36.36
C ILE A 58 36.58 -14.32 35.12
N ALA A 59 37.66 -13.54 35.04
CA ALA A 59 38.07 -12.82 33.85
C ALA A 59 38.73 -13.81 32.89
N SER A 60 38.23 -13.90 31.67
CA SER A 60 38.87 -14.46 30.48
C SER A 60 38.01 -13.95 29.31
N ASP A 61 38.19 -12.71 28.88
CA ASP A 61 39.07 -12.38 27.75
C ASP A 61 38.97 -13.40 26.61
N MET A 62 37.99 -13.18 25.74
CA MET A 62 37.99 -13.60 24.34
C MET A 62 37.09 -12.61 23.59
N HIS A 63 37.67 -11.44 23.32
CA HIS A 63 37.28 -10.69 22.13
C HIS A 63 37.56 -11.59 20.92
N SER A 64 36.51 -12.14 20.32
CA SER A 64 36.58 -12.64 18.96
C SER A 64 35.80 -11.67 18.06
N PRO A 65 36.50 -10.79 17.32
CA PRO A 65 35.91 -9.96 16.29
C PRO A 65 35.77 -10.82 15.02
N GLY A 66 34.66 -10.70 14.29
CA GLY A 66 34.56 -11.33 12.96
C GLY A 66 33.20 -11.89 12.64
N ALA A 67 32.25 -10.99 12.39
CA ALA A 67 31.19 -11.23 11.42
C ALA A 67 30.88 -9.87 10.79
N ASP A 68 31.87 -9.37 10.06
CA ASP A 68 31.70 -8.77 8.74
C ASP A 68 30.47 -7.85 8.63
N ALA A 69 30.49 -6.79 9.43
CA ALA A 69 29.80 -5.56 9.08
C ALA A 69 30.52 -4.97 7.86
N ALA A 70 30.35 -5.62 6.70
CA ALA A 70 30.48 -4.95 5.43
C ALA A 70 29.49 -3.79 5.51
N ALA A 71 30.02 -2.59 5.70
CA ALA A 71 29.28 -1.35 5.57
C ALA A 71 28.79 -1.29 4.12
N SER A 72 27.70 -2.00 3.83
CA SER A 72 26.88 -1.72 2.67
C SER A 72 26.41 -0.29 2.85
N GLU A 73 26.79 0.58 1.91
CA GLU A 73 26.25 1.93 1.75
C GLU A 73 24.80 2.01 2.25
N PRO A 74 24.41 3.05 3.01
CA PRO A 74 23.11 3.11 3.67
C PRO A 74 21.97 2.98 2.65
N VAL A 75 21.47 1.77 2.47
CA VAL A 75 20.39 1.46 1.55
C VAL A 75 19.12 2.07 2.12
N ILE A 76 18.41 2.86 1.31
CA ILE A 76 17.16 3.49 1.68
C ILE A 76 16.10 2.40 1.83
N PRO A 77 15.61 2.11 3.05
CA PRO A 77 14.63 1.08 3.28
C PRO A 77 13.28 1.48 2.69
N LYS A 78 12.42 0.50 2.46
CA LYS A 78 11.03 0.78 2.07
C LYS A 78 10.28 1.42 3.24
N PRO A 79 9.57 2.54 3.05
CA PRO A 79 8.76 3.15 4.11
C PRO A 79 7.59 2.24 4.52
N ASP A 80 7.18 2.35 5.77
CA ASP A 80 6.01 1.64 6.29
C ASP A 80 4.73 2.08 5.57
N GLY A 81 3.91 1.10 5.19
CA GLY A 81 2.60 1.33 4.59
C GLY A 81 2.46 0.97 3.11
N GLN A 82 1.28 1.25 2.55
CA GLN A 82 0.95 0.99 1.15
C GLN A 82 1.04 2.27 0.30
N VAL A 83 1.66 2.17 -0.87
CA VAL A 83 1.71 3.26 -1.85
C VAL A 83 0.30 3.73 -2.23
N GLY A 84 0.07 5.05 -2.23
CA GLY A 84 -1.18 5.68 -2.66
C GLY A 84 -2.31 5.69 -1.63
N ARG A 85 -2.07 5.33 -0.37
CA ARG A 85 -3.08 5.34 0.72
C ARG A 85 -2.69 6.22 1.92
N PRO A 86 -2.44 7.53 1.73
CA PRO A 86 -1.94 8.39 2.80
C PRO A 86 -2.85 8.43 4.04
N GLY A 87 -4.17 8.36 3.87
CA GLY A 87 -5.12 8.42 4.99
C GLY A 87 -5.27 7.12 5.83
N ARG A 88 -4.60 6.01 5.47
CA ARG A 88 -4.68 4.73 6.21
C ARG A 88 -3.29 4.18 6.55
N GLY A 89 -2.34 5.06 6.86
CA GLY A 89 -0.96 4.66 7.17
C GLY A 89 -0.17 4.20 5.95
N GLY A 90 -0.54 4.66 4.75
CA GLY A 90 0.27 4.51 3.54
C GLY A 90 1.08 5.77 3.25
N TYR A 91 1.86 5.73 2.17
CA TYR A 91 2.69 6.85 1.73
C TYR A 91 2.44 7.19 0.26
N THR A 92 2.83 8.40 -0.12
CA THR A 92 2.82 8.84 -1.52
C THR A 92 4.23 8.71 -2.07
N LEU A 93 4.39 7.98 -3.18
CA LEU A 93 5.70 7.71 -3.78
C LEU A 93 6.45 9.00 -4.15
N SER A 94 5.73 10.01 -4.66
CA SER A 94 6.34 11.31 -4.99
C SER A 94 6.89 12.04 -3.77
N ASN A 95 6.21 11.94 -2.63
CA ASN A 95 6.67 12.57 -1.39
C ASN A 95 7.95 11.88 -0.89
N GLU A 96 7.97 10.53 -0.89
CA GLU A 96 9.15 9.80 -0.41
C GLU A 96 10.36 10.02 -1.31
N LEU A 97 10.20 9.92 -2.63
CA LEU A 97 11.28 10.21 -3.57
C LEU A 97 11.72 11.68 -3.49
N GLY A 98 10.79 12.61 -3.28
CA GLY A 98 11.09 14.03 -3.07
C GLY A 98 11.97 14.29 -1.85
N ARG A 99 11.75 13.55 -0.74
CA ARG A 99 12.62 13.62 0.46
C ARG A 99 14.05 13.19 0.17
N HIS A 100 14.26 12.36 -0.85
CA HIS A 100 15.56 11.92 -1.33
C HIS A 100 16.11 12.74 -2.51
N GLY A 101 15.55 13.94 -2.75
CA GLY A 101 16.07 14.89 -3.74
C GLY A 101 15.57 14.67 -5.17
N TRP A 102 14.47 13.93 -5.36
CA TRP A 102 13.85 13.82 -6.67
C TRP A 102 13.03 15.06 -6.99
N ASP A 103 13.30 15.64 -8.17
CA ASP A 103 12.47 16.70 -8.73
C ASP A 103 11.19 16.12 -9.36
N THR A 104 10.12 16.92 -9.40
CA THR A 104 8.83 16.52 -9.97
C THR A 104 8.98 16.14 -11.44
N THR A 105 9.80 16.88 -12.20
CA THR A 105 10.04 16.59 -13.62
C THR A 105 10.78 15.26 -13.83
N LYS A 106 11.72 14.93 -12.93
CA LYS A 106 12.46 13.65 -12.96
C LYS A 106 11.54 12.49 -12.59
N TYR A 107 10.71 12.69 -11.58
CA TYR A 107 9.71 11.71 -11.15
C TYR A 107 8.71 11.38 -12.27
N ASP A 108 8.19 12.39 -12.98
CA ASP A 108 7.24 12.17 -14.07
C ASP A 108 7.87 11.42 -15.25
N LYS A 109 9.12 11.74 -15.60
CA LYS A 109 9.89 10.99 -16.60
C LYS A 109 10.09 9.54 -16.18
N PHE A 110 10.49 9.32 -14.93
CA PHE A 110 10.66 7.98 -14.36
C PHE A 110 9.37 7.15 -14.40
N LEU A 111 8.23 7.75 -14.08
CA LEU A 111 6.93 7.08 -14.18
C LEU A 111 6.58 6.68 -15.62
N LYS A 112 6.93 7.51 -16.60
CA LYS A 112 6.72 7.23 -18.02
C LYS A 112 7.64 6.11 -18.49
N ASP A 113 8.93 6.22 -18.21
CA ASP A 113 9.94 5.25 -18.65
C ASP A 113 9.67 3.85 -18.07
N ILE A 114 9.30 3.75 -16.78
CA ILE A 114 8.89 2.46 -16.20
C ILE A 114 7.57 1.97 -16.81
N GLY A 115 6.63 2.86 -17.09
CA GLY A 115 5.40 2.52 -17.79
C GLY A 115 5.69 1.89 -19.15
N ASP A 116 6.57 2.49 -19.93
CA ASP A 116 6.96 2.02 -21.26
C ASP A 116 7.77 0.72 -21.19
N LEU A 117 8.58 0.52 -20.15
CA LEU A 117 9.24 -0.77 -19.88
C LEU A 117 8.21 -1.85 -19.52
N ALA A 118 7.21 -1.52 -18.70
CA ALA A 118 6.15 -2.46 -18.35
C ALA A 118 5.34 -2.88 -19.57
N VAL A 119 5.01 -1.94 -20.48
CA VAL A 119 4.29 -2.28 -21.72
C VAL A 119 5.13 -3.17 -22.64
N ARG A 120 6.45 -2.97 -22.69
CA ARG A 120 7.35 -3.74 -23.56
C ARG A 120 7.66 -5.14 -23.07
N TYR A 121 7.86 -5.31 -21.76
CA TYR A 121 8.38 -6.57 -21.18
C TYR A 121 7.35 -7.34 -20.37
N LEU A 122 6.28 -6.70 -19.88
CA LEU A 122 5.30 -7.31 -18.99
C LEU A 122 3.93 -7.45 -19.64
N GLU A 123 3.21 -8.48 -19.20
CA GLU A 123 1.80 -8.66 -19.52
C GLU A 123 0.93 -7.82 -18.58
N LEU A 124 0.17 -6.88 -19.16
CA LEU A 124 -0.67 -5.90 -18.44
C LEU A 124 -1.93 -6.52 -17.82
N ASP A 125 -2.34 -7.70 -18.30
CA ASP A 125 -3.54 -8.42 -17.84
C ASP A 125 -3.30 -9.23 -16.57
N LYS A 126 -2.04 -9.39 -16.17
CA LYS A 126 -1.63 -10.18 -15.01
C LYS A 126 -1.14 -9.28 -13.88
N THR A 127 -1.42 -9.71 -12.65
CA THR A 127 -0.85 -9.08 -11.44
C THR A 127 0.61 -9.46 -11.29
N ILE A 128 1.40 -8.67 -10.55
CA ILE A 128 2.85 -8.92 -10.32
C ILE A 128 3.14 -10.36 -9.93
N SER A 129 2.35 -10.96 -9.04
CA SER A 129 2.56 -12.34 -8.57
C SER A 129 2.41 -13.41 -9.65
N LYS A 130 1.74 -13.08 -10.77
CA LYS A 130 1.51 -13.98 -11.91
C LYS A 130 2.41 -13.68 -13.10
N GLN A 131 3.33 -12.71 -12.97
CA GLN A 131 4.26 -12.35 -14.02
C GLN A 131 5.50 -13.23 -14.03
N ASN A 132 6.15 -13.33 -15.18
CA ASN A 132 7.42 -14.03 -15.30
C ASN A 132 8.51 -13.26 -14.53
N GLN A 133 9.11 -13.94 -13.55
CA GLN A 133 10.15 -13.36 -12.71
C GLN A 133 11.35 -12.89 -13.54
N THR A 134 11.73 -13.65 -14.57
CA THR A 134 12.82 -13.28 -15.50
C THR A 134 12.56 -11.94 -16.22
N MET A 135 11.30 -11.67 -16.57
CA MET A 135 10.93 -10.39 -17.22
C MET A 135 10.92 -9.24 -16.22
N LEU A 136 10.51 -9.48 -14.97
CA LEU A 136 10.61 -8.50 -13.89
C LEU A 136 12.08 -8.13 -13.63
N ASP A 137 12.96 -9.12 -13.56
CA ASP A 137 14.39 -8.92 -13.35
C ASP A 137 15.02 -8.14 -14.51
N ALA A 138 14.58 -8.38 -15.75
CA ALA A 138 14.99 -7.58 -16.91
C ALA A 138 14.54 -6.10 -16.80
N VAL A 139 13.31 -5.85 -16.33
CA VAL A 139 12.82 -4.48 -16.08
C VAL A 139 13.62 -3.81 -14.96
N TYR A 140 13.93 -4.52 -13.88
CA TYR A 140 14.77 -3.98 -12.80
C TYR A 140 16.18 -3.64 -13.30
N ALA A 141 16.80 -4.52 -14.10
CA ALA A 141 18.10 -4.26 -14.69
C ALA A 141 18.08 -3.04 -15.62
N GLN A 142 17.05 -2.89 -16.46
CA GLN A 142 16.90 -1.72 -17.34
C GLN A 142 16.64 -0.44 -16.55
N ALA A 143 15.79 -0.49 -15.51
CA ALA A 143 15.52 0.67 -14.66
C ALA A 143 16.79 1.16 -13.94
N THR A 144 17.61 0.24 -13.42
CA THR A 144 18.89 0.57 -12.76
C THR A 144 19.91 1.16 -13.74
N LYS A 145 19.91 0.72 -15.01
CA LYS A 145 20.74 1.33 -16.07
C LYS A 145 20.34 2.78 -16.37
N LEU A 146 19.03 3.07 -16.41
CA LEU A 146 18.52 4.42 -16.67
C LEU A 146 18.69 5.36 -15.47
N TYR A 147 18.50 4.82 -14.26
CA TYR A 147 18.57 5.58 -13.02
C TYR A 147 19.52 4.87 -12.04
N PRO A 148 20.82 5.18 -12.07
CA PRO A 148 21.81 4.62 -11.14
C PRO A 148 21.47 4.89 -9.67
N GLN A 149 20.70 5.96 -9.41
CA GLN A 149 20.21 6.31 -8.08
C GLN A 149 19.35 5.20 -7.45
N LEU A 150 18.67 4.37 -8.27
CA LEU A 150 17.86 3.25 -7.80
C LEU A 150 18.66 2.15 -7.09
N ALA A 151 19.97 2.07 -7.33
CA ALA A 151 20.86 1.11 -6.69
C ALA A 151 20.95 1.32 -5.16
N HIS A 152 20.67 2.55 -4.70
CA HIS A 152 20.69 2.92 -3.28
C HIS A 152 19.38 2.56 -2.57
N TYR A 153 18.35 2.09 -3.29
CA TYR A 153 17.05 1.75 -2.71
C TYR A 153 16.92 0.24 -2.52
N GLU A 154 16.43 -0.17 -1.36
CA GLU A 154 16.33 -1.58 -1.01
C GLU A 154 15.44 -2.34 -2.02
N LYS A 155 15.98 -3.39 -2.64
CA LYS A 155 15.26 -4.23 -3.62
C LYS A 155 14.61 -3.41 -4.75
N SER A 156 15.14 -2.22 -5.05
CA SER A 156 14.57 -1.28 -6.01
C SER A 156 13.06 -1.04 -5.79
N TRP A 157 12.65 -0.89 -4.53
CA TRP A 157 11.25 -0.71 -4.14
C TRP A 157 10.50 0.40 -4.92
N PRO A 158 11.12 1.52 -5.36
CA PRO A 158 10.40 2.52 -6.15
C PRO A 158 9.86 1.94 -7.46
N VAL A 159 10.66 1.14 -8.17
CA VAL A 159 10.25 0.48 -9.43
C VAL A 159 9.12 -0.49 -9.16
N ARG A 160 9.25 -1.30 -8.11
CA ARG A 160 8.23 -2.29 -7.73
C ARG A 160 6.89 -1.65 -7.39
N ASP A 161 6.88 -0.52 -6.70
CA ASP A 161 5.63 0.17 -6.34
C ASP A 161 4.96 0.85 -7.52
N VAL A 162 5.73 1.42 -8.46
CA VAL A 162 5.20 1.95 -9.72
C VAL A 162 4.56 0.82 -10.54
N LEU A 163 5.28 -0.29 -10.72
CA LEU A 163 4.76 -1.48 -11.42
C LEU A 163 3.47 -1.99 -10.77
N LYS A 164 3.44 -2.07 -9.44
CA LYS A 164 2.27 -2.56 -8.70
C LYS A 164 1.06 -1.67 -8.92
N THR A 165 1.26 -0.36 -8.93
CA THR A 165 0.20 0.62 -9.16
C THR A 165 -0.31 0.54 -10.60
N LYS A 166 0.59 0.47 -11.59
CA LYS A 166 0.23 0.40 -13.01
C LYS A 166 -0.56 -0.88 -13.33
N LEU A 167 -0.04 -2.05 -12.95
CA LEU A 167 -0.69 -3.33 -13.20
C LEU A 167 -1.99 -3.51 -12.40
N GLY A 168 -2.03 -2.96 -11.18
CA GLY A 168 -3.26 -2.92 -10.39
C GLY A 168 -4.37 -2.14 -11.09
N ASN A 169 -4.03 -1.01 -11.71
CA ASN A 169 -4.99 -0.18 -12.44
C ASN A 169 -5.44 -0.83 -13.75
N THR A 170 -4.53 -1.43 -14.53
CA THR A 170 -4.89 -2.10 -15.81
C THR A 170 -5.82 -3.27 -15.56
N THR A 171 -5.50 -4.14 -14.60
CA THR A 171 -6.34 -5.30 -14.25
C THR A 171 -7.71 -4.90 -13.70
N TYR A 172 -7.81 -3.76 -13.02
CA TYR A 172 -9.10 -3.21 -12.60
C TYR A 172 -9.92 -2.70 -13.78
N MET A 173 -9.29 -1.99 -14.73
CA MET A 173 -9.96 -1.50 -15.95
C MET A 173 -10.47 -2.65 -16.81
N THR A 174 -9.66 -3.68 -17.08
CA THR A 174 -10.08 -4.83 -17.90
C THR A 174 -11.24 -5.61 -17.28
N LYS A 175 -11.26 -5.76 -15.95
CA LYS A 175 -12.40 -6.37 -15.23
C LYS A 175 -13.65 -5.51 -15.30
N LYS A 176 -13.51 -4.19 -15.20
CA LYS A 176 -14.63 -3.26 -15.29
C LYS A 176 -15.29 -3.31 -16.66
N ASP A 177 -14.49 -3.35 -17.72
CA ASP A 177 -15.01 -3.39 -19.08
C ASP A 177 -15.70 -4.72 -19.39
N ARG A 178 -15.16 -5.85 -18.90
CA ARG A 178 -15.86 -7.15 -18.93
C ARG A 178 -17.20 -7.13 -18.19
N GLY A 179 -17.32 -6.39 -17.08
CA GLY A 179 -18.57 -6.25 -16.36
C GLY A 179 -19.64 -5.52 -17.18
N LYS A 180 -19.27 -4.43 -17.85
CA LYS A 180 -20.18 -3.67 -18.74
C LYS A 180 -20.62 -4.48 -19.95
N GLU A 181 -19.71 -5.24 -20.55
CA GLU A 181 -20.03 -6.12 -21.68
C GLU A 181 -20.98 -7.25 -21.26
N GLN A 182 -20.81 -7.79 -20.05
CA GLN A 182 -21.72 -8.79 -19.50
C GLN A 182 -23.10 -8.21 -19.19
N GLU A 183 -23.17 -6.97 -18.66
CA GLU A 183 -24.44 -6.26 -18.47
C GLU A 183 -25.12 -5.93 -19.82
N ALA A 184 -24.36 -5.51 -20.83
CA ALA A 184 -24.88 -5.25 -22.17
C ALA A 184 -25.39 -6.54 -22.85
N CYS A 185 -24.62 -7.63 -22.78
CA CYS A 185 -25.01 -8.90 -23.37
C CYS A 185 -26.21 -9.54 -22.64
N ALA A 186 -26.30 -9.38 -21.31
CA ALA A 186 -27.45 -9.81 -20.53
C ALA A 186 -28.71 -8.99 -20.85
N SER A 187 -28.57 -7.68 -21.07
CA SER A 187 -29.68 -6.81 -21.48
C SER A 187 -30.19 -7.14 -22.89
N VAL A 188 -29.31 -7.55 -23.81
CA VAL A 188 -29.70 -8.01 -25.15
C VAL A 188 -30.39 -9.37 -25.08
N ALA A 189 -29.91 -10.29 -24.24
CA ALA A 189 -30.54 -11.61 -24.08
C ALA A 189 -31.94 -11.57 -23.46
N LEU A 190 -32.22 -10.61 -22.57
CA LEU A 190 -33.56 -10.40 -21.99
C LEU A 190 -34.56 -9.72 -22.95
N ALA A 191 -34.08 -9.05 -24.01
CA ALA A 191 -34.94 -8.36 -24.98
C ALA A 191 -35.38 -9.24 -26.16
N VAL A 192 -34.88 -10.48 -26.23
CA VAL A 192 -35.18 -11.45 -27.31
C VAL A 192 -36.21 -12.53 -26.87
N LEU A 193 -36.71 -12.44 -25.63
CA LEU A 193 -37.83 -13.26 -25.11
C LEU A 193 -39.11 -12.42 -25.05
#